data_AF-A0A2X1JCC2-F1
#
_entry.id   AF-A0A2X1JCC2-F1
#
_cell.length_a   1.000
_cell.length_b   1.000
_cell.length_c   1.000
_cell.angle_alpha   90.00
_cell.angle_beta   90.00
_cell.angle_gamma   90.00
#
_symmetry.space_group_name_H-M   'P 1'
#
loop_
_entity.id
_entity.type
_entity.pdbx_description
1 polymer ?
#
loop_
_entity_poly.entity_id
_entity_poly.type
_entity_poly.pdbx_seq_one_letter_code
_entity_poly.pdbx_strand_id
1 'polypeptide(L)'
;MYRIVLGKVSTLSAAPLPPGLREQAPQGPRRERWLAGRALLSHTLSPLPEIIYGEQGKPAFAPEMPLWFNLSHSGDDIAPAVE
;
A
#
# COMPACT_ATOMS: atom_id res chain seq x y z
N MET A 1 5.17 15.73 9.11
CA MET A 1 4.15 16.39 8.24
C MET A 1 3.65 15.33 7.29
N TYR A 2 2.36 15.00 7.38
CA TYR A 2 1.78 13.91 6.59
C TYR A 2 1.72 14.24 5.10
N ARG A 3 2.14 13.27 4.26
CA ARG A 3 1.84 13.26 2.83
C ARG A 3 0.61 12.39 2.59
N ILE A 4 -0.43 12.99 2.02
CA ILE A 4 -1.69 12.32 1.66
C ILE A 4 -1.86 12.39 0.16
N VAL A 5 -2.16 11.25 -0.46
CA VAL A 5 -2.44 11.13 -1.90
C VAL A 5 -3.74 10.37 -2.08
N LEU A 6 -4.66 10.86 -2.90
CA LEU A 6 -5.90 10.16 -3.21
C LEU A 6 -5.77 9.41 -4.54
N GLY A 7 -6.29 8.19 -4.59
CA GLY A 7 -6.35 7.40 -5.82
C GLY A 7 -7.56 6.48 -5.87
N LYS A 8 -7.72 5.81 -7.02
CA LYS A 8 -8.82 4.87 -7.28
C LYS A 8 -8.32 3.43 -7.26
N VAL A 9 -9.01 2.55 -6.52
CA VAL A 9 -8.67 1.12 -6.42
C VAL A 9 -8.77 0.44 -7.78
N SER A 10 -9.85 0.72 -8.52
CA SER A 10 -10.10 0.22 -9.88
C SER A 10 -8.94 0.51 -10.85
N THR A 11 -8.29 1.65 -10.71
CA THR A 11 -7.16 2.06 -11.54
C THR A 11 -5.84 1.49 -11.00
N LEU A 12 -5.59 1.67 -9.71
CA LEU A 12 -4.29 1.37 -9.09
C LEU A 12 -4.03 -0.12 -8.91
N SER A 13 -5.06 -0.95 -8.78
CA SER A 13 -4.91 -2.41 -8.67
C SER A 13 -4.31 -3.06 -9.92
N ALA A 14 -4.51 -2.43 -11.08
CA ALA A 14 -3.93 -2.82 -12.36
C ALA A 14 -2.57 -2.15 -12.64
N ALA A 15 -2.11 -1.23 -11.78
CA ALA A 15 -0.85 -0.52 -12.01
C ALA A 15 0.35 -1.49 -12.03
N PRO A 16 1.41 -1.17 -12.80
CA PRO A 16 2.65 -1.93 -12.79
C PRO A 16 3.22 -2.01 -11.37
N LEU A 17 3.46 -3.23 -10.91
CA LEU A 17 4.11 -3.53 -9.64
C LEU A 17 5.13 -4.64 -9.88
N PRO A 18 6.24 -4.68 -9.11
CA PRO A 18 7.19 -5.79 -9.18
C PRO A 18 6.47 -7.14 -9.05
N PRO A 19 6.79 -8.16 -9.88
CA PRO A 19 6.09 -9.44 -9.87
C PRO A 19 6.03 -10.09 -8.48
N GLY A 20 7.16 -10.11 -7.75
CA GLY A 20 7.20 -10.67 -6.40
C GLY A 20 6.26 -9.98 -5.41
N LEU A 21 5.98 -8.68 -5.58
CA LEU A 21 5.00 -7.96 -4.76
C LEU A 21 3.57 -8.33 -5.16
N ARG A 22 3.29 -8.56 -6.44
CA ARG A 22 1.96 -9.00 -6.90
C ARG A 22 1.62 -10.43 -6.46
N GLU A 23 2.63 -11.28 -6.31
CA GLU A 23 2.50 -12.66 -5.83
C GLU A 23 2.14 -12.70 -4.33
N GLN A 24 2.64 -11.74 -3.54
CA GLN A 24 2.29 -11.60 -2.12
C GLN A 24 0.84 -11.13 -1.88
N ALA A 25 0.15 -10.64 -2.92
CA ALA A 25 -1.21 -10.16 -2.76
C ALA A 25 -2.15 -11.30 -2.33
N PRO A 26 -2.99 -11.10 -1.31
CA PRO A 26 -3.94 -12.11 -0.85
C PRO A 26 -4.91 -12.45 -1.98
N GLN A 27 -5.48 -13.65 -1.92
CA GLN A 27 -6.55 -14.05 -2.83
C GLN A 27 -7.90 -13.50 -2.36
N GLY A 28 -8.86 -13.42 -3.29
CA GLY A 28 -10.24 -13.04 -2.99
C GLY A 28 -10.48 -11.52 -2.89
N PRO A 29 -11.58 -11.08 -2.22
CA PRO A 29 -12.12 -9.71 -2.32
C PRO A 29 -11.19 -8.59 -1.84
N ARG A 30 -10.11 -8.93 -1.13
CA ARG A 30 -9.12 -7.95 -0.63
C ARG A 30 -7.97 -7.69 -1.61
N ARG A 31 -7.83 -8.53 -2.66
CA ARG A 31 -6.69 -8.50 -3.58
C ARG A 31 -6.49 -7.14 -4.24
N GLU A 32 -7.55 -6.58 -4.82
CA GLU A 32 -7.46 -5.32 -5.58
C GLU A 32 -7.08 -4.15 -4.68
N ARG A 33 -7.71 -4.03 -3.50
CA ARG A 33 -7.37 -2.99 -2.51
C ARG A 33 -5.94 -3.15 -2.00
N TRP A 34 -5.50 -4.39 -1.77
CA TRP A 34 -4.14 -4.69 -1.36
C TRP A 34 -3.13 -4.21 -2.42
N LEU A 35 -3.38 -4.52 -3.70
CA LEU A 35 -2.52 -4.10 -4.82
C LEU A 35 -2.53 -2.58 -5.00
N ALA A 36 -3.71 -1.97 -4.99
CA ALA A 36 -3.88 -0.53 -5.11
C ALA A 36 -3.12 0.23 -4.02
N GLY A 37 -3.16 -0.25 -2.77
CA GLY A 37 -2.41 0.34 -1.67
C GLY A 37 -0.90 0.33 -1.92
N ARG A 38 -0.36 -0.75 -2.49
CA ARG A 38 1.09 -0.86 -2.80
C ARG A 38 1.49 0.01 -3.97
N ALA A 39 0.67 0.06 -5.01
CA ALA A 39 0.88 0.97 -6.12
C ALA A 39 0.91 2.44 -5.64
N LEU A 40 -0.03 2.81 -4.78
CA LEU A 40 -0.12 4.18 -4.27
C LEU A 40 1.01 4.53 -3.30
N LEU A 41 1.41 3.59 -2.43
CA LEU A 41 2.59 3.76 -1.58
C LEU A 41 3.86 3.86 -2.42
N SER A 42 4.04 3.04 -3.45
CA SER A 42 5.21 3.09 -4.33
C SER A 42 5.28 4.38 -5.15
N HIS A 43 4.13 4.98 -5.46
CA HIS A 43 4.08 6.30 -6.08
C HIS A 43 4.43 7.42 -5.08
N THR A 44 4.08 7.23 -3.81
CA THR A 44 4.34 8.20 -2.74
C THR A 44 5.79 8.13 -2.26
N LEU A 45 6.37 6.94 -2.18
CA LEU A 45 7.72 6.64 -1.73
C LEU A 45 8.40 5.73 -2.76
N SER A 46 9.48 6.21 -3.38
CA SER A 46 10.26 5.45 -4.37
C SER A 46 11.76 5.51 -4.01
N PRO A 47 12.42 4.36 -3.79
CA PRO A 47 11.86 3.00 -3.81
C PRO A 47 10.85 2.76 -2.67
N LEU A 48 9.90 1.83 -2.88
CA LEU A 48 8.96 1.43 -1.83
C LEU A 48 9.74 0.74 -0.70
N PRO A 49 9.70 1.25 0.55
CA PRO A 49 10.33 0.56 1.67
C PRO A 49 9.71 -0.82 1.91
N GLU A 50 10.50 -1.73 2.48
CA GLU A 50 10.01 -3.06 2.84
C GLU A 50 8.81 -2.95 3.78
N ILE A 51 7.74 -3.68 3.47
CA ILE A 51 6.52 -3.75 4.28
C ILE A 51 6.51 -5.07 5.02
N ILE A 52 6.58 -5.01 6.34
CA ILE A 52 6.48 -6.16 7.24
C ILE A 52 5.09 -6.23 7.87
N TYR A 53 4.74 -7.39 8.40
CA TYR A 53 3.47 -7.65 9.05
C TYR A 53 3.66 -8.02 10.51
N GLY A 54 3.06 -7.25 11.41
CA GLY A 54 3.05 -7.57 12.85
C GLY A 54 2.09 -8.71 13.20
N GLU A 55 2.06 -9.11 14.47
CA GLU A 55 1.26 -10.24 14.98
C GLU A 55 -0.24 -10.15 14.64
N GLN A 56 -0.79 -8.94 14.52
CA GLN A 56 -2.21 -8.70 14.18
C GLN A 56 -2.44 -8.50 12.67
N GLY A 57 -1.43 -8.76 11.83
CA GLY A 57 -1.51 -8.58 10.38
C GLY A 57 -1.54 -7.12 9.92
N LYS A 58 -1.30 -6.15 10.82
CA LYS A 58 -1.17 -4.74 10.44
C LYS A 58 0.16 -4.55 9.70
N PRO A 59 0.13 -3.98 8.49
CA PRO A 59 1.35 -3.69 7.76
C PRO A 59 2.06 -2.46 8.35
N ALA A 60 3.39 -2.49 8.36
CA ALA A 60 4.27 -1.39 8.75
C ALA A 60 5.54 -1.43 7.90
N PHE A 61 6.28 -0.32 7.83
CA PHE A 61 7.63 -0.37 7.27
C PHE A 61 8.59 -1.07 8.24
N ALA A 62 9.68 -1.61 7.72
CA ALA A 62 10.73 -2.20 8.54
C ALA A 62 11.26 -1.19 9.60
N PRO A 63 11.66 -1.63 10.82
CA PRO A 63 12.02 -0.74 11.92
C PRO A 63 13.15 0.26 11.62
N GLU A 64 13.99 -0.04 10.63
CA GLU A 64 15.08 0.80 10.16
C GLU A 64 14.60 2.02 9.35
N MET A 65 13.34 2.00 8.88
CA MET A 65 12.72 3.10 8.16
C MET A 65 11.99 4.03 9.13
N PRO A 66 12.43 5.28 9.33
CA PRO A 66 11.79 6.24 10.23
C PRO A 66 10.53 6.87 9.58
N LEU A 67 9.71 6.04 8.94
CA LEU A 67 8.46 6.43 8.33
C LEU A 67 7.34 5.52 8.84
N TRP A 68 6.14 6.08 8.92
CA TRP A 68 4.91 5.38 9.25
C TRP A 68 3.90 5.59 8.14
N PHE A 69 3.00 4.62 8.00
CA PHE A 69 1.87 4.79 7.09
C PHE A 69 0.59 4.20 7.64
N ASN A 70 -0.51 4.74 7.12
CA ASN A 70 -1.83 4.13 7.20
C ASN A 70 -2.47 4.11 5.82
N LEU A 71 -3.28 3.10 5.53
CA LEU A 71 -4.09 3.02 4.32
C LEU A 71 -5.55 3.07 4.72
N SER A 72 -6.28 4.04 4.17
CA SER A 72 -7.73 4.16 4.31
C SER A 72 -8.39 4.03 2.95
N HIS A 73 -9.59 3.47 2.91
CA HIS A 73 -10.37 3.33 1.68
C HIS A 73 -11.87 3.44 1.94
N SER A 74 -12.61 3.94 0.95
CA SER A 74 -14.08 3.98 0.96
C SER A 74 -14.58 3.82 -0.46
N GLY A 75 -15.45 2.83 -0.71
CA GLY A 75 -15.87 2.50 -2.08
C GLY A 75 -14.66 2.18 -2.96
N ASP A 76 -14.49 2.96 -4.03
CA ASP A 76 -13.37 2.87 -4.97
C ASP A 76 -12.21 3.82 -4.63
N ASP A 77 -12.36 4.68 -3.61
CA ASP A 77 -11.31 5.60 -3.19
C ASP A 77 -10.35 4.95 -2.19
N ILE A 78 -9.06 5.26 -2.33
CA ILE A 78 -7.99 4.83 -1.43
C ILE A 78 -6.98 5.97 -1.22
N ALA A 79 -6.50 6.12 0.01
CA ALA A 79 -5.48 7.10 0.35
C ALA A 79 -4.47 6.54 1.38
N PRO A 80 -3.16 6.74 1.18
CA PRO A 80 -2.19 6.60 2.23
C PRO A 80 -2.05 7.93 2.99
N ALA A 81 -1.83 7.84 4.29
CA ALA A 81 -1.16 8.89 5.05
C ALA A 81 0.23 8.37 5.38
N VAL A 82 1.28 9.07 4.96
CA VAL A 82 2.68 8.74 5.26
C VAL A 82 3.29 9.88 6.07
N GLU A 83 4.01 9.56 7.14
CA GLU A 83 4.80 10.51 7.95
C GLU A 83 6.19 9.98 8.21
#